data_AF-A0A7X9CDT1-F1
#
_entry.id   AF-A0A7X9CDT1-F1
#
_cell.length_a   1.000
_cell.length_b   1.000
_cell.length_c   1.000
_cell.angle_alpha   90.00
_cell.angle_beta   90.00
_cell.angle_gamma   90.00
#
_symmetry.space_group_name_H-M   'P 1'
#
loop_
_entity.id
_entity.type
_entity.pdbx_description
1 polymer ?
#
loop_
_entity_poly.entity_id
_entity_poly.type
_entity_poly.pdbx_seq_one_letter_code
_entity_poly.pdbx_strand_id
1 'polypeptide(L)' 'MDKNKNPYLNLSNEELIDFAIEEMDKIKILSYRDNMEEYEKRIKTINQLIIEIKSRNLSLNNQRLRSRILL' A
#
# COMPACT_ATOMS: atom_id res chain seq x y z
N MET A 1 5.46 -6.42 25.51
CA MET A 1 4.48 -6.06 24.46
C MET A 1 5.23 -6.00 23.15
N ASP A 2 5.07 -7.01 22.29
CA ASP A 2 5.68 -7.04 20.96
C ASP A 2 5.24 -5.81 20.16
N LYS A 3 6.15 -4.85 20.02
CA LYS A 3 5.99 -3.73 19.09
C LYS A 3 6.25 -4.28 17.69
N ASN A 4 5.29 -4.11 16.79
CA ASN A 4 5.41 -4.34 15.34
C ASN A 4 5.47 -5.79 14.84
N LYS A 5 4.46 -6.61 15.11
CA LYS A 5 4.09 -7.60 14.08
C LYS A 5 3.39 -6.83 12.97
N ASN A 6 4.09 -6.67 11.84
CA ASN A 6 3.51 -6.08 10.65
C ASN A 6 2.23 -6.88 10.28
N PRO A 7 1.04 -6.25 10.28
CA PRO A 7 -0.21 -6.99 10.10
C PRO A 7 -0.30 -7.69 8.73
N TYR A 8 0.58 -7.31 7.80
CA TYR A 8 0.64 -7.83 6.44
C TYR A 8 1.60 -9.02 6.26
N LEU A 9 2.21 -9.52 7.35
CA LEU A 9 3.11 -10.69 7.32
C LEU A 9 2.45 -11.93 6.72
N ASN A 10 1.14 -12.09 6.90
CA ASN A 10 0.42 -13.28 6.44
C ASN A 10 -0.14 -13.14 5.01
N LEU A 11 -0.05 -11.96 4.39
CA LEU A 11 -0.46 -11.82 3.00
C LEU A 11 0.47 -12.59 2.08
N SER A 12 -0.05 -13.20 1.02
CA SER A 12 0.79 -13.67 -0.08
C SER A 12 1.48 -12.50 -0.77
N ASN A 13 2.53 -12.78 -1.56
CA ASN A 13 3.26 -11.74 -2.29
C ASN A 13 2.35 -10.98 -3.27
N GLU A 14 1.39 -11.68 -3.89
CA GLU A 14 0.44 -11.06 -4.83
C GLU A 14 -0.57 -10.18 -4.10
N GLU A 15 -1.18 -10.68 -3.01
CA GLU A 15 -2.12 -9.90 -2.19
C GLU A 15 -1.44 -8.65 -1.60
N LEU A 16 -0.20 -8.79 -1.15
CA LEU A 16 0.57 -7.67 -0.62
C LEU A 16 0.79 -6.57 -1.67
N ILE A 17 1.13 -6.95 -2.90
CA ILE A 17 1.31 -6.02 -4.01
C ILE A 17 -0.02 -5.38 -4.40
N ASP A 18 -1.08 -6.17 -4.56
CA ASP A 18 -2.38 -5.66 -5.02
C ASP A 18 -3.02 -4.72 -4.01
N PHE A 19 -2.89 -5.03 -2.72
CA PHE A 19 -3.36 -4.19 -1.62
C PHE A 19 -2.55 -2.90 -1.49
N ALA A 20 -1.22 -2.96 -1.64
CA ALA A 20 -0.38 -1.76 -1.65
C ALA A 20 -0.76 -0.81 -2.80
N ILE A 21 -1.02 -1.35 -3.99
CA ILE A 21 -1.44 -0.54 -5.15
C ILE A 21 -2.82 0.07 -4.91
N GLU A 22 -3.77 -0.70 -4.38
CA GLU A 22 -5.12 -0.20 -4.07
C GLU A 22 -5.10 0.95 -3.07
N GLU A 23 -4.30 0.83 -2.00
CA GLU A 23 -4.16 1.89 -1.00
C GLU A 23 -3.49 3.15 -1.59
N MET A 24 -2.49 3.00 -2.49
CA MET A 24 -1.89 4.13 -3.21
C MET A 24 -2.91 4.89 -4.06
N ASP A 25 -3.82 4.18 -4.74
CA ASP A 25 -4.86 4.84 -5.55
C ASP A 25 -5.91 5.56 -4.70
N LYS A 26 -6.27 5.01 -3.54
CA LYS A 26 -7.18 5.69 -2.60
C LYS A 26 -6.57 6.98 -2.03
N ILE A 27 -5.26 7.01 -1.78
CA ILE A 27 -4.58 8.24 -1.35
C ILE A 27 -4.65 9.33 -2.40
N LYS A 28 -4.45 9.01 -3.69
CA LYS A 28 -4.59 10.00 -4.77
C LYS A 28 -5.97 10.67 -4.71
N ILE A 29 -7.03 9.89 -4.52
CA ILE A 29 -8.41 10.43 -4.44
C ILE A 29 -8.57 11.34 -3.22
N LEU A 30 -8.01 10.95 -2.06
CA LEU A 30 -8.15 11.71 -0.82
C LEU A 30 -7.36 13.01 -0.82
N SER A 31 -6.20 13.07 -1.48
CA SER A 31 -5.46 14.32 -1.65
C SER A 31 -6.26 15.39 -2.42
N TYR A 32 -7.30 14.99 -3.17
CA TYR A 32 -8.20 15.93 -3.85
C TYR A 32 -9.41 16.35 -3.01
N ARG A 33 -9.69 15.68 -1.87
CA ARG A 33 -10.93 15.85 -1.09
C ARG A 33 -10.73 16.46 0.30
N ASP A 34 -9.53 16.96 0.62
CA ASP A 34 -9.15 17.58 1.90
C ASP A 34 -9.46 16.74 3.17
N ASN A 35 -9.64 15.43 3.04
CA ASN A 35 -9.85 14.53 4.18
C ASN A 35 -8.50 14.08 4.77
N MET A 36 -7.87 14.99 5.52
CA MET A 36 -6.51 14.82 6.06
C MET A 36 -6.38 13.68 7.06
N GLU A 37 -7.40 13.41 7.89
CA GLU A 37 -7.34 12.33 8.88
C GLU A 37 -7.27 10.96 8.20
N GLU A 38 -8.13 10.73 7.21
CA GLU A 38 -8.15 9.50 6.43
C GLU A 38 -6.88 9.36 5.57
N TYR A 39 -6.38 10.48 5.04
CA TYR A 39 -5.11 10.54 4.32
C TYR A 39 -3.95 10.07 5.20
N GLU A 40 -3.81 10.60 6.42
CA GLU A 40 -2.74 10.21 7.35
C GLU A 40 -2.81 8.73 7.75
N LYS A 41 -4.01 8.20 8.01
CA LYS A 41 -4.19 6.78 8.32
C LYS A 41 -3.69 5.91 7.17
N ARG A 42 -4.06 6.25 5.94
CA ARG A 42 -3.63 5.49 4.76
C ARG A 42 -2.15 5.60 4.46
N ILE A 43 -1.52 6.76 4.69
CA ILE A 43 -0.06 6.88 4.57
C ILE A 43 0.64 5.91 5.53
N LYS A 44 0.17 5.77 6.78
CA LYS A 44 0.72 4.80 7.74
C LYS A 44 0.57 3.36 7.25
N THR A 45 -0.60 3.02 6.70
CA THR A 45 -0.86 1.72 6.08
C THR A 45 0.09 1.43 4.92
N ILE A 46 0.23 2.35 3.97
CA ILE A 46 1.14 2.19 2.82
C ILE A 46 2.58 2.01 3.28
N ASN A 47 3.03 2.79 4.26
CA ASN A 47 4.39 2.65 4.78
C ASN A 47 4.65 1.24 5.34
N GLN A 48 3.69 0.64 6.04
CA GLN A 48 3.82 -0.73 6.52
C GLN A 48 3.84 -1.76 5.38
N LEU A 49 3.04 -1.55 4.33
CA LEU A 49 3.04 -2.39 3.14
C LEU A 49 4.36 -2.30 2.37
N ILE A 50 4.91 -1.10 2.20
CA ILE A 50 6.20 -0.89 1.53
C ILE A 50 7.34 -1.54 2.32
N ILE A 51 7.32 -1.45 3.65
CA ILE A 51 8.32 -2.12 4.50
C ILE A 51 8.28 -3.63 4.26
N GLU A 52 7.09 -4.24 4.19
CA GLU A 52 6.93 -5.67 3.93
C GLU A 52 7.37 -6.07 2.52
N ILE A 53 7.00 -5.28 1.51
CA ILE A 53 7.39 -5.53 0.13
C ILE A 53 8.91 -5.54 0.02
N LYS A 54 9.58 -4.57 0.65
CA LYS A 54 11.03 -4.48 0.68
C LYS A 54 11.66 -5.64 1.46
N SER A 55 11.09 -6.03 2.61
CA SER A 55 11.62 -7.13 3.43
C SER A 55 11.60 -8.47 2.66
N ARG A 56 10.64 -8.63 1.75
CA ARG A 56 10.49 -9.81 0.88
C ARG A 56 11.25 -9.72 -0.45
N ASN A 57 12.03 -8.67 -0.68
CA ASN A 57 12.68 -8.37 -1.96
C ASN A 57 11.71 -8.33 -3.16
N LEU A 58 10.46 -7.92 -2.92
CA LEU A 58 9.47 -7.74 -3.97
C LEU A 58 9.61 -6.35 -4.59
N SER A 59 9.25 -6.25 -5.87
CA SER A 59 9.13 -4.97 -6.57
C SER A 59 7.66 -4.67 -6.82
N LEU A 60 7.26 -3.43 -6.56
CA LEU A 60 6.00 -2.88 -7.08
C LEU A 60 6.19 -2.70 -8.59
N ASN A 61 5.99 -3.77 -9.35
CA ASN A 61 6.22 -3.74 -10.79
C ASN A 61 5.23 -2.75 -11.43
N ASN A 62 5.78 -1.68 -12.01
CA ASN A 62 5.05 -0.61 -12.68
C ASN A 62 4.09 -1.11 -13.76
N GLN A 63 4.27 -2.33 -14.29
CA GLN A 63 3.31 -2.93 -15.22
C GLN A 63 1.91 -3.10 -14.63
N ARG A 64 1.77 -3.60 -13.38
CA ARG A 64 0.46 -3.69 -12.72
C ARG A 64 -0.11 -2.31 -12.43
N LEU A 65 0.73 -1.36 -12.02
CA LEU A 65 0.35 0.04 -11.83
C LEU A 65 -0.21 0.67 -13.12
N ARG A 66 0.47 0.46 -14.25
CA ARG A 66 0.06 0.95 -15.58
C ARG A 66 -1.25 0.32 -16.05
N SER A 67 -1.48 -0.96 -15.78
CA SER A 67 -2.72 -1.64 -16.15
C SER A 67 -3.97 -1.06 -15.44
N ARG A 68 -3.80 -0.48 -14.25
CA ARG A 68 -4.89 0.17 -13.50
C ARG A 68 -5.10 1.66 -13.86
N ILE A 69 -4.09 2.33 -14.42
CA ILE A 69 -4.17 3.75 -14.88
C ILE A 69 -4.73 3.85 -16.31
N LEU A 70 -4.74 2.76 -17.08
CA LEU A 70 -5.24 2.71 -18.47
C LEU A 70 -6.74 2.35 -18.59
N LEU A 71 -7.55 2.56 -17.53
CA LEU A 71 -9.02 2.56 -17.57
C LEU A 71 -9.54 3.94 -17.16
#